data_AF-A0A9P1RDT4-F1
#
_entry.id   AF-A0A9P1RDT4-F1
#
_cell.length_a   1.000
_cell.length_b   1.000
_cell.length_c   1.000
_cell.angle_alpha   90.00
_cell.angle_beta   90.00
_cell.angle_gamma   90.00
#
_symmetry.space_group_name_H-M   'P 1'
#
loop_
_entity.id
_entity.type
_entity.pdbx_description
1 polymer ?
#
loop_
_entity_poly.entity_id
_entity_poly.type
_entity_poly.pdbx_seq_one_letter_code
_entity_poly.pdbx_strand_id
1 'polypeptide(L)' 'MSKQRRTFSAEFKREAAPLVLDQGYSHIDACRSLGRPCAVG' A
#
# COMPACT_ATOMS: atom_id res chain seq x y z
N MET A 1 -10.57 17.42 -12.46
CA MET A 1 -9.49 16.45 -12.19
C MET A 1 -9.89 15.60 -10.98
N SER A 2 -10.59 14.48 -11.19
CA SER A 2 -10.80 13.50 -10.12
C SER A 2 -9.43 12.94 -9.73
N LYS A 3 -8.97 13.22 -8.51
CA LYS A 3 -7.76 12.60 -7.98
C LYS A 3 -8.08 11.12 -7.82
N GLN A 4 -7.70 10.28 -8.78
CA GLN A 4 -7.91 8.82 -8.74
C GLN A 4 -7.37 8.34 -7.40
N ARG A 5 -8.27 7.96 -6.48
CA ARG A 5 -7.86 7.46 -5.18
C ARG A 5 -7.25 6.10 -5.45
N ARG A 6 -5.93 6.02 -5.26
CA ARG A 6 -5.20 4.76 -5.26
C ARG A 6 -5.89 3.80 -4.30
N THR A 7 -6.56 2.78 -4.84
CA THR A 7 -7.24 1.74 -4.08
C THR A 7 -6.27 0.60 -3.83
N PHE A 8 -5.84 0.47 -2.58
CA PHE A 8 -5.11 -0.70 -2.14
C PHE A 8 -6.06 -1.87 -1.89
N SER A 9 -5.71 -3.05 -2.41
CA SER A 9 -6.41 -4.29 -2.10
C SER A 9 -6.41 -4.57 -0.60
N ALA A 10 -7.43 -5.28 -0.12
CA ALA A 10 -7.48 -5.73 1.28
C ALA A 10 -6.28 -6.61 1.65
N GLU A 11 -5.74 -7.38 0.69
CA GLU A 11 -4.52 -8.17 0.88
C GLU A 11 -3.30 -7.27 1.08
N PHE A 12 -3.17 -6.24 0.24
CA PHE A 12 -2.10 -5.25 0.37
C PHE A 12 -2.13 -4.57 1.74
N LYS A 13 -3.31 -4.17 2.23
CA LYS A 13 -3.44 -3.53 3.55
C LYS A 13 -3.01 -4.46 4.69
N ARG A 14 -3.29 -5.76 4.58
CA ARG A 14 -2.87 -6.77 5.57
C ARG A 14 -1.36 -6.98 5.55
N GLU A 15 -0.76 -7.13 4.37
CA GLU A 15 0.68 -7.30 4.22
C GLU A 15 1.45 -6.02 4.60
N ALA A 16 0.90 -4.84 4.33
CA ALA A 16 1.53 -3.55 4.63
C ALA A 16 1.40 -3.12 6.10
N ALA A 17 0.36 -3.56 6.81
CA ALA A 17 0.14 -3.22 8.21
C ALA A 17 1.37 -3.49 9.11
N PRO A 18 1.98 -4.69 9.10
CA PRO A 18 3.17 -4.93 9.91
C PRO A 18 4.40 -4.16 9.41
N LEU A 19 4.50 -3.86 8.12
CA LEU A 19 5.62 -3.05 7.59
C LEU A 19 5.55 -1.61 8.14
N VAL A 20 4.36 -1.02 8.17
CA VAL A 20 4.17 0.36 8.65
C VAL A 20 4.22 0.43 10.18
N LEU A 21 3.60 -0.53 10.87
CA LEU A 21 3.48 -0.51 12.33
C LEU A 21 4.73 -1.05 13.03
N ASP A 22 5.26 -2.20 12.59
CA ASP A 22 6.40 -2.85 13.26
C ASP A 22 7.75 -2.37 12.72
N GLN A 23 7.85 -2.11 11.42
CA GLN A 23 9.11 -1.66 10.80
C GLN A 23 9.18 -0.14 10.57
N GLY A 24 8.10 0.59 10.84
CA GLY A 24 8.05 2.05 10.68
C GLY A 24 8.10 2.52 9.22
N TYR A 25 7.74 1.67 8.26
CA TYR A 25 7.76 2.02 6.84
C TYR A 25 6.69 3.07 6.53
N SER A 26 6.98 3.97 5.59
CA SER A 26 5.93 4.82 5.02
C SER A 26 5.03 3.98 4.10
N HIS A 27 3.79 4.44 3.86
CA HIS A 27 2.90 3.78 2.89
C HIS A 27 3.57 3.58 1.53
N ILE A 28 4.46 4.49 1.10
CA ILE A 28 5.20 4.37 -0.16
C ILE A 28 6.25 3.26 -0.09
N ASP A 29 6.96 3.12 1.02
CA ASP A 29 8.00 2.12 1.19
C ASP A 29 7.40 0.72 1.34
N ALA A 30 6.29 0.60 2.06
CA ALA A 30 5.50 -0.63 2.11
C ALA A 30 4.99 -1.02 0.71
N CYS A 31 4.53 -0.05 -0.11
CA CYS A 31 4.16 -0.31 -1.50
C CYS A 31 5.33 -0.83 -2.33
N ARG A 32 6.49 -0.19 -2.24
CA ARG A 32 7.70 -0.58 -2.98
C ARG A 32 8.20 -1.96 -2.55
N SER A 33 8.17 -2.24 -1.25
CA SER A 33 8.62 -3.52 -0.67
C SER A 33 7.69 -4.68 -1.06
N LEU A 34 6.38 -4.45 -1.07
CA LEU A 34 5.41 -5.48 -1.47
C LEU A 34 5.35 -5.69 -2.99
N GLY A 35 5.87 -4.76 -3.80
CA GLY A 35 5.96 -4.90 -5.26
C GLY A 35 4.62 -5.01 -5.99
N ARG A 36 3.49 -4.86 -5.28
CA ARG A 36 2.14 -5.00 -5.84
C ARG A 36 1.65 -3.65 -6.36
N PRO A 37 1.22 -3.55 -7.62
CA PRO A 37 0.63 -2.32 -8.13
C PRO A 37 -0.66 -2.03 -7.36
N CYS A 38 -0.84 -0.77 -6.98
CA CYS A 38 -2.13 -0.25 -6.56
C CYS A 38 -3.14 -0.60 -7.66
N ALA A 39 -4.10 -1.48 -7.38
CA ALA A 39 -5.15 -1.83 -8.32
C ALA A 39 -5.92 -0.55 -8.66
N VAL A 40 -5.74 -0.06 -9.89
CA VAL A 40 -6.54 1.01 -10.44
C VAL A 40 -7.80 0.37 -11.01
N GLY A 41 -8.91 0.52 -10.29
CA GLY A 41 -10.24 0.47 -10.88
C GLY A 41 -10.55 1.82 -11.51
#